data_AF-A0A4S8LH23-F1
#
_entry.id   AF-A0A4S8LH23-F1
#
_cell.length_a   1.000
_cell.length_b   1.000
_cell.length_c   1.000
_cell.angle_alpha   90.00
_cell.angle_beta   90.00
_cell.angle_gamma   90.00
#
_symmetry.space_group_name_H-M   'P 1'
#
loop_
_entity.id
_entity.type
_entity.pdbx_description
1 polymer ?
#
loop_
_entity_poly.entity_id
_entity_poly.type
_entity_poly.pdbx_seq_one_letter_code
_entity_poly.pdbx_strand_id
1 'polypeptide(L)' 'MNRGPIILTIDEAEYLLDQLPPPSPDDDEMLKNLRNRLKALLTELRNGAEGVIPTPSSTS' A
#
# COMPACT_ATOMS: atom_id res chain seq x y z
N MET A 1 -10.92 20.87 -9.02
CA MET A 1 -11.90 19.94 -8.43
C MET A 1 -11.28 19.37 -7.15
N ASN A 2 -11.80 19.75 -5.97
CA ASN A 2 -11.34 19.19 -4.70
C ASN A 2 -12.11 17.89 -4.45
N ARG A 3 -11.58 16.76 -4.95
CA ARG A 3 -12.04 15.44 -4.51
C ARG A 3 -11.50 15.27 -3.09
N GLY A 4 -12.40 15.05 -2.12
CA GLY A 4 -12.01 14.86 -0.72
C GLY A 4 -11.01 13.71 -0.52
N PRO A 5 -10.53 13.48 0.70
CA PRO A 5 -9.56 12.44 0.98
C PRO A 5 -10.09 11.08 0.54
N ILE A 6 -9.25 10.31 -0.15
CA ILE A 6 -9.56 8.94 -0.56
C ILE A 6 -9.14 8.02 0.60
N ILE A 7 -10.08 7.22 1.10
CA ILE A 7 -9.79 6.16 2.06
C ILE A 7 -9.65 4.86 1.26
N LEU A 8 -8.50 4.20 1.41
CA LEU A 8 -8.19 2.93 0.76
C LEU A 8 -7.77 1.93 1.84
N THR A 9 -8.24 0.70 1.70
CA THR A 9 -7.67 -0.46 2.39
C THR A 9 -6.28 -0.79 1.82
N ILE A 10 -5.49 -1.59 2.55
CA ILE A 10 -4.16 -2.02 2.09
C ILE A 10 -4.29 -2.78 0.77
N ASP A 11 -5.26 -3.69 0.65
CA ASP A 11 -5.52 -4.45 -0.57
C ASP A 11 -5.85 -3.55 -1.77
N GLU A 12 -6.68 -2.52 -1.56
CA GLU A 12 -7.04 -1.57 -2.63
C GLU A 12 -5.85 -0.71 -3.05
N ALA A 13 -5.01 -0.29 -2.10
CA ALA A 13 -3.81 0.48 -2.40
C ALA A 13 -2.79 -0.36 -3.19
N GLU A 14 -2.59 -1.63 -2.82
CA GLU A 14 -1.75 -2.58 -3.55
C GLU A 14 -2.31 -2.83 -4.96
N TYR A 15 -3.63 -3.07 -5.07
CA TYR A 15 -4.30 -3.28 -6.35
C TYR A 15 -4.16 -2.09 -7.31
N LEU A 16 -4.24 -0.86 -6.83
CA LEU A 16 -4.02 0.33 -7.65
C LEU A 16 -2.55 0.49 -8.07
N LEU A 17 -1.62 0.15 -7.18
CA LEU A 17 -0.18 0.23 -7.44
C LEU A 17 0.29 -0.79 -8.48
N ASP A 18 -0.37 -1.95 -8.53
CA ASP A 18 -0.11 -3.01 -9.50
C ASP A 18 -0.70 -2.70 -10.89
N GLN A 19 -1.72 -1.84 -10.96
CA GLN A 19 -2.23 -1.33 -12.24
C GLN A 19 -1.29 -0.33 -12.92
N LEU A 20 -0.34 0.27 -12.18
CA LEU A 20 0.61 1.19 -12.79
C LEU A 20 1.57 0.42 -13.71
N PRO A 21 1.76 0.87 -14.96
CA PRO A 21 2.68 0.21 -15.90
C PRO A 21 4.09 0.13 -15.29
N PRO A 22 4.86 -0.94 -15.54
CA PRO A 22 6.21 -1.06 -15.00
C PRO A 22 7.05 0.15 -15.39
N PRO A 23 7.95 0.62 -14.50
CA PRO A 23 8.78 1.78 -14.81
C PRO A 23 9.67 1.49 -16.01
N SER A 24 9.67 2.41 -16.97
CA SER A 24 10.53 2.37 -18.15
C SER A 24 11.95 2.84 -17.80
N PRO A 25 12.98 2.45 -18.56
CA PRO A 25 14.35 2.91 -18.35
C PRO A 25 14.45 4.45 -18.38
N ASP A 26 13.67 5.08 -19.26
CA ASP A 26 13.62 6.52 -19.46
C ASP A 26 12.73 7.28 -18.46
N ASP A 27 12.06 6.57 -17.54
CA ASP A 27 11.26 7.23 -16.51
C ASP A 27 12.16 8.00 -15.53
N ASP A 28 11.61 9.09 -15.00
CA ASP A 28 12.27 9.90 -13.98
C ASP A 28 12.66 9.04 -12.76
N GLU A 29 13.91 9.15 -12.34
CA GLU A 29 14.45 8.44 -11.17
C GLU A 29 13.63 8.75 -9.90
N MET A 30 13.09 9.97 -9.77
CA MET A 30 12.20 10.32 -8.67
C MET A 30 10.92 9.48 -8.67
N LEU A 31 10.33 9.24 -9.84
CA LEU A 31 9.11 8.43 -10.01
C LEU A 31 9.37 6.96 -9.66
N LYS A 32 10.49 6.40 -10.11
CA LYS A 32 10.91 5.03 -9.76
C LYS A 32 11.10 4.88 -8.25
N ASN A 33 11.78 5.84 -7.63
CA ASN A 33 12.01 5.87 -6.19
C ASN A 33 10.73 6.01 -5.38
N LEU A 34 9.80 6.86 -5.83
CA LEU A 34 8.50 7.04 -5.20
C LEU A 34 7.69 5.74 -5.23
N ARG A 35 7.65 5.05 -6.38
CA ARG A 35 6.97 3.76 -6.51
C ARG A 35 7.55 2.71 -5.55
N ASN A 36 8.87 2.62 -5.47
CA ASN A 36 9.54 1.66 -4.59
C ASN A 36 9.26 1.96 -3.11
N ARG A 37 9.29 3.23 -2.71
CA ARG A 37 8.94 3.65 -1.35
C ARG A 37 7.49 3.33 -1.00
N LEU A 38 6.56 3.55 -1.93
CA LEU A 38 5.15 3.24 -1.72
C LEU A 38 4.94 1.72 -1.55
N LYS A 39 5.60 0.90 -2.37
CA LYS A 39 5.57 -0.56 -2.22
C LYS A 39 6.11 -0.99 -0.84
N ALA A 40 7.27 -0.49 -0.45
CA ALA A 40 7.88 -0.81 0.84
C ALA A 40 6.96 -0.43 2.02
N LEU A 41 6.36 0.75 1.98
CA LEU A 41 5.42 1.20 3.00
C LEU A 41 4.20 0.27 3.11
N LEU A 42 3.58 -0.10 1.98
CA LEU A 42 2.41 -0.99 1.99
C LEU A 42 2.78 -2.37 2.56
N THR A 43 3.95 -2.89 2.21
CA THR A 43 4.48 -4.14 2.77
C THR A 43 4.71 -4.04 4.28
N GLU A 44 5.30 -2.95 4.78
CA GLU A 44 5.49 -2.72 6.21
C GLU A 44 4.15 -2.62 6.96
N LEU A 45 3.18 -1.92 6.39
CA LEU A 45 1.82 -1.82 6.96
C LEU A 45 1.12 -3.18 7.02
N ARG A 46 1.26 -4.01 5.99
CA ARG A 46 0.71 -5.37 5.97
C ARG A 46 1.33 -6.24 7.05
N ASN A 47 2.66 -6.25 7.14
CA ASN A 47 3.39 -6.97 8.18
C ASN A 47 3.00 -6.50 9.59
N GLY A 48 2.78 -5.19 9.76
CA GLY A 48 2.31 -4.61 11.02
C GLY A 48 0.86 -4.94 11.34
N ALA A 49 -0.01 -5.12 10.34
CA ALA A 49 -1.41 -5.45 10.52
C ALA A 49 -1.64 -6.92 10.91
N GLU A 50 -0.78 -7.84 10.45
CA GLU A 50 -0.87 -9.28 10.76
C GLU A 50 -0.68 -9.64 12.25
N GLY A 51 -0.31 -8.68 13.10
CA GLY A 51 -0.16 -8.85 14.55
C GLY A 51 -1.23 -8.17 15.42
N VAL A 52 -2.20 -7.45 14.85
CA VAL A 52 -3.14 -6.56 15.59
C VAL A 52 -4.59 -7.03 15.51
N ILE A 53 -4.86 -8.25 15.04
CA ILE A 53 -6.18 -8.84 15.27
C ILE A 53 -6.18 -9.33 16.72
N PRO A 54 -6.85 -8.65 17.68
CA PRO A 54 -7.09 -9.25 18.98
C PRO A 54 -7.89 -10.52 18.72
N THR A 55 -7.28 -11.67 18.95
CA THR A 55 -8.01 -12.93 19.05
C THR A 55 -9.12 -12.69 20.08
N PRO A 56 -10.41 -12.80 19.71
CA PRO A 56 -11.46 -12.74 20.71
C PRO A 56 -11.23 -13.94 21.62
N SER A 57 -10.75 -13.66 22.83
CA SER A 57 -10.53 -14.63 23.88
C SER A 57 -11.85 -15.36 24.08
N SER A 58 -11.89 -16.60 23.59
CA SER A 58 -12.98 -17.52 23.82
C SER A 58 -13.07 -17.75 25.31
N THR A 59 -14.02 -17.05 25.94
CA THR A 59 -14.41 -17.28 27.32
C THR A 59 -15.53 -18.31 27.25
N SER A 60 -15.20 -19.57 27.52
CA SER A 60 -16.15 -20.63 27.87
C SER A 60 -15.44 -21.68 28.70
#